data_AF-A0A5M3VZG0-F1
#
_entry.id   AF-A0A5M3VZG0-F1
#
_cell.length_a   1.000
_cell.length_b   1.000
_cell.length_c   1.000
_cell.angle_alpha   90.00
_cell.angle_beta   90.00
_cell.angle_gamma   90.00
#
_symmetry.space_group_name_H-M   'P 1'
#
loop_
_entity.id
_entity.type
_entity.pdbx_description
1 polymer ?
#
loop_
_entity_poly.entity_id
_entity_poly.type
_entity_poly.pdbx_seq_one_letter_code
_entity_poly.pdbx_strand_id
1 'polypeptide(L)'
;MDHPNLCDKVMTAETVRAKVFATARLRPGYDLADVDVFLSEVETSLRWLHQENARLAALANNSGGLSPRTAALMITHAQEEAAAIITQAETRARDLVEEARETARHAAEILGEAHAAGTRERRQLEERLAQLQSLIGRLSDG
;
A
#
# COMPACT_ATOMS: atom_id res chain seq x y z
N MET A 1 3.84 15.98 48.39
CA MET A 1 4.14 14.52 48.42
C MET A 1 4.15 14.07 46.98
N ASP A 2 5.25 14.34 46.28
CA ASP A 2 5.47 13.83 44.93
C ASP A 2 5.75 12.33 45.05
N HIS A 3 4.84 11.51 44.57
CA HIS A 3 5.11 10.11 44.34
C HIS A 3 5.83 10.01 42.99
N PRO A 4 7.16 9.83 42.94
CA PRO A 4 7.86 9.68 41.67
C PRO A 4 7.28 8.47 40.94
N ASN A 5 6.86 8.68 39.70
CA ASN A 5 6.37 7.66 38.80
C ASN A 5 7.39 6.50 38.75
N LEU A 6 7.04 5.37 39.37
CA LEU A 6 7.87 4.16 39.43
C LEU A 6 8.17 3.54 38.05
N CYS A 7 7.60 4.08 36.96
CA CYS A 7 7.70 3.56 35.59
C CYS A 7 8.98 3.90 34.84
N ASP A 8 9.88 4.73 35.38
CA ASP A 8 11.16 5.06 34.71
C ASP A 8 12.40 4.46 35.39
N LYS A 9 12.21 3.75 36.51
CA LYS A 9 13.31 2.99 37.12
C LYS A 9 13.33 1.59 36.56
N VAL A 10 14.24 1.34 35.60
CA VAL A 10 14.51 0.01 35.08
C VAL A 10 14.67 -0.97 36.25
N MET A 11 13.73 -1.91 36.37
CA MET A 11 13.82 -2.95 37.38
C MET A 11 14.98 -3.86 37.00
N THR A 12 15.98 -3.98 37.88
CA THR A 12 17.08 -4.93 37.73
C THR A 12 16.85 -6.14 38.63
N ALA A 13 17.47 -7.27 38.29
CA ALA A 13 17.44 -8.48 39.11
C ALA A 13 17.88 -8.18 40.56
N GLU A 14 18.90 -7.35 40.73
CA GLU A 14 19.38 -6.91 42.05
C GLU A 14 18.36 -6.07 42.80
N THR A 15 17.57 -5.24 42.10
CA THR A 15 16.51 -4.43 42.70
C THR A 15 15.37 -5.30 43.22
N VAL A 16 15.05 -6.40 42.51
CA VAL A 16 14.06 -7.39 42.94
C VAL A 16 14.56 -8.14 44.18
N ARG A 17 15.81 -8.62 44.14
CA ARG A 17 16.43 -9.34 45.27
C ARG A 17 16.54 -8.51 46.55
N ALA A 18 16.82 -7.22 46.43
CA ALA A 18 16.96 -6.31 47.58
C ALA A 18 15.62 -5.78 48.11
N LYS A 19 14.49 -6.16 47.50
CA LYS A 19 13.18 -5.62 47.85
C LYS A 19 12.68 -6.22 49.15
N VAL A 20 12.37 -5.36 50.13
CA VAL A 20 11.74 -5.75 51.40
C VAL A 20 10.31 -5.25 51.42
N PHE A 21 9.35 -6.14 51.69
CA PHE A 21 7.94 -5.81 51.86
C PHE A 21 7.55 -5.75 53.34
N ALA A 22 6.64 -4.84 53.70
CA ALA A 22 6.09 -4.76 55.05
C ALA A 22 5.02 -5.83 55.27
N THR A 23 5.00 -6.45 56.46
CA THR A 23 3.99 -7.47 56.80
C THR A 23 2.68 -6.82 57.27
N ALA A 24 1.54 -7.30 56.75
CA ALA A 24 0.22 -6.81 57.15
C ALA A 24 -0.19 -7.42 58.50
N ARG A 25 -0.54 -6.59 59.49
CA ARG A 25 -0.95 -7.05 60.85
C ARG A 25 -2.46 -7.18 61.04
N LEU A 26 -3.27 -6.59 60.15
CA LEU A 26 -4.73 -6.44 60.30
C LEU A 26 -5.56 -7.16 59.22
N ARG A 27 -4.94 -7.73 58.18
CA ARG A 27 -5.63 -8.45 57.09
C ARG A 27 -4.80 -9.66 56.64
N PRO A 28 -5.43 -10.71 56.07
CA PRO A 28 -4.69 -11.79 55.43
C PRO A 28 -3.74 -11.22 54.38
N GLY A 29 -2.44 -11.47 54.54
CA GLY A 29 -1.39 -11.13 53.58
C GLY A 29 -1.08 -12.30 52.66
N TYR A 30 -0.19 -12.08 51.70
CA TYR A 30 0.41 -13.16 50.92
C TYR A 30 1.27 -14.06 51.81
N ASP A 31 1.36 -15.35 51.46
CA ASP A 31 2.35 -16.24 52.06
C ASP A 31 3.75 -15.77 51.66
N LEU A 32 4.60 -15.54 52.66
CA LEU A 32 5.96 -15.04 52.45
C LEU A 32 6.80 -16.05 51.66
N ALA A 33 6.62 -17.35 51.89
CA ALA A 33 7.37 -18.38 51.20
C ALA A 33 7.02 -18.41 49.70
N ASP A 34 5.74 -18.30 49.37
CA ASP A 34 5.28 -18.25 47.98
C ASP A 34 5.75 -16.96 47.28
N VAL A 35 5.75 -15.83 48.00
CA VAL A 35 6.27 -14.56 47.48
C VAL A 35 7.77 -14.66 47.20
N ASP A 36 8.55 -15.27 48.09
CA ASP A 36 10.00 -15.43 47.90
C ASP A 36 10.34 -16.35 46.72
N VAL A 37 9.59 -17.43 46.52
CA VAL A 37 9.72 -18.31 45.34
C VAL A 37 9.42 -17.54 44.06
N PHE A 38 8.30 -16.82 44.01
CA PHE A 38 7.92 -16.02 42.85
C PHE A 38 8.96 -14.93 42.53
N LEU A 39 9.49 -14.24 43.54
CA LEU A 39 10.52 -13.22 43.33
C LEU A 39 11.84 -13.81 42.80
N SER A 40 12.17 -15.05 43.16
CA SER A 40 13.33 -15.77 42.62
C SER A 40 13.17 -16.09 41.13
N GLU A 41 11.97 -16.45 40.69
CA GLU A 41 11.65 -16.66 39.27
C GLU A 41 11.70 -15.35 38.47
N VAL A 42 11.17 -14.27 39.04
CA VAL A 42 11.25 -12.93 38.46
C VAL A 42 12.69 -12.45 38.35
N GLU A 43 13.51 -12.64 39.39
CA GLU A 43 14.94 -12.30 39.37
C GLU A 43 15.66 -13.02 38.22
N THR A 44 15.45 -14.34 38.11
CA THR A 44 16.06 -15.17 37.05
C THR A 44 15.62 -14.69 35.67
N SER A 45 14.33 -14.50 35.47
CA SER A 45 13.76 -14.05 34.19
C SER A 45 14.31 -12.68 33.78
N LEU A 46 14.39 -11.75 34.73
CA LEU A 46 14.85 -10.39 34.50
C LEU A 46 16.35 -10.35 34.16
N ARG A 47 17.16 -11.18 34.83
CA ARG A 47 18.58 -11.33 34.53
C ARG A 47 18.80 -11.86 33.11
N TRP A 48 18.04 -12.90 32.73
CA TRP A 48 18.08 -13.45 31.38
C TRP A 48 17.68 -12.42 30.33
N LEU A 49 16.59 -11.67 30.57
CA LEU A 49 16.12 -10.64 29.64
C LEU A 49 17.13 -9.51 29.46
N HIS A 50 17.76 -9.04 30.54
CA HIS A 50 18.82 -8.02 30.46
C HIS A 50 20.04 -8.53 29.70
N GLN A 51 20.46 -9.77 29.94
CA GLN A 51 21.58 -10.38 29.23
C GLN A 51 21.28 -10.54 27.73
N GLU A 52 20.08 -11.00 27.40
CA GLU A 52 19.67 -11.20 26.01
C GLU A 52 19.50 -9.87 25.28
N ASN A 53 18.92 -8.86 25.92
CA ASN A 53 18.86 -7.50 25.36
C ASN A 53 20.25 -6.92 25.12
N ALA A 54 21.19 -7.11 26.05
CA ALA A 54 22.57 -6.68 25.86
C ALA A 54 23.24 -7.42 24.68
N ARG A 55 22.98 -8.73 24.54
CA ARG A 55 23.45 -9.53 23.41
C ARG A 55 22.87 -9.04 22.08
N LEU A 56 21.56 -8.80 22.02
CA LEU A 56 20.88 -8.29 20.83
C LEU A 56 21.37 -6.88 20.45
N ALA A 57 21.57 -6.01 21.43
CA ALA A 57 22.14 -4.68 21.22
C ALA A 57 23.58 -4.77 20.68
N ALA A 58 24.41 -5.67 21.20
CA ALA A 58 25.74 -5.91 20.68
C ALA A 58 25.72 -6.45 19.24
N LEU A 59 24.80 -7.38 18.92
CA LEU A 59 24.60 -7.84 17.53
C LEU A 59 24.19 -6.67 16.63
N ALA A 60 23.22 -5.86 17.03
CA ALA A 60 22.76 -4.72 16.23
C ALA A 60 23.88 -3.69 15.98
N ASN A 61 24.69 -3.41 17.00
CA ASN A 61 25.84 -2.51 16.89
C ASN A 61 26.94 -3.09 15.99
N ASN A 62 27.26 -4.38 16.13
CA ASN A 62 28.29 -5.06 15.33
C ASN A 62 27.83 -5.31 13.88
N SER A 63 26.54 -5.46 13.65
CA SER A 63 25.96 -5.61 12.31
C SER A 63 25.96 -4.31 11.52
N GLY A 64 26.51 -3.22 12.07
CA GLY A 64 26.44 -1.90 11.45
C GLY A 64 24.99 -1.50 11.23
N GLY A 65 24.14 -1.68 12.26
CA GLY A 65 22.73 -1.28 12.21
C GLY A 65 22.60 0.10 11.56
N LEU A 66 21.71 0.20 10.57
CA LEU A 66 21.47 1.42 9.80
C LEU A 66 21.48 2.63 10.74
N SER A 67 22.54 3.44 10.68
CA SER A 67 22.57 4.70 11.40
C SER A 67 21.29 5.47 11.04
N PRO A 68 20.65 6.18 11.98
CA PRO A 68 19.46 6.98 11.68
C PRO A 68 19.67 7.90 10.46
N ARG A 69 20.90 8.36 10.23
CA ARG A 69 21.27 9.15 9.06
C ARG A 69 21.26 8.33 7.76
N THR A 70 21.79 7.11 7.78
CA THR A 70 21.77 6.19 6.62
C THR A 70 20.35 5.75 6.29
N ALA A 71 19.53 5.45 7.31
CA ALA A 71 18.12 5.14 7.13
C ALA A 71 17.36 6.30 6.49
N ALA A 72 17.59 7.53 6.95
CA ALA A 72 16.98 8.73 6.36
C ALA A 72 17.37 8.90 4.88
N LEU A 73 18.65 8.70 4.54
CA LEU A 73 19.13 8.79 3.15
C LEU A 73 18.53 7.71 2.24
N MET A 74 18.35 6.48 2.75
CA MET A 74 17.70 5.41 1.99
C MET A 74 16.22 5.72 1.74
N ILE A 75 15.52 6.27 2.74
CA ILE A 75 14.12 6.68 2.59
C ILE A 75 14.00 7.79 1.54
N THR A 76 14.85 8.81 1.58
CA THR A 76 14.80 9.89 0.57
C THR A 76 15.09 9.36 -0.83
N HIS A 77 16.09 8.50 -0.98
CA HIS A 77 16.41 7.93 -2.29
C HIS A 77 15.28 7.04 -2.82
N ALA A 78 14.70 6.20 -1.97
CA ALA A 78 13.55 5.37 -2.35
C ALA A 78 12.33 6.22 -2.72
N GLN A 79 12.11 7.35 -2.05
CA GLN A 79 11.03 8.29 -2.39
C GLN A 79 11.26 8.96 -3.75
N GLU A 80 12.49 9.36 -4.05
CA GLU A 80 12.85 9.94 -5.35
C GLU A 80 12.66 8.92 -6.49
N GLU A 81 13.12 7.68 -6.31
CA GLU A 81 12.94 6.61 -7.29
C GLU A 81 11.46 6.29 -7.52
N ALA A 82 10.67 6.18 -6.44
CA ALA A 82 9.24 5.95 -6.55
C ALA A 82 8.53 7.06 -7.33
N ALA A 83 8.89 8.32 -7.06
CA ALA A 83 8.33 9.46 -7.79
C ALA A 83 8.70 9.44 -9.29
N ALA A 84 9.93 9.02 -9.62
CA ALA A 84 10.36 8.87 -11.01
C ALA A 84 9.56 7.78 -11.74
N ILE A 85 9.35 6.62 -11.10
CA ILE A 85 8.56 5.51 -11.66
C ILE A 85 7.11 5.93 -11.89
N ILE A 86 6.50 6.63 -10.92
CA ILE A 86 5.12 7.14 -11.05
C ILE A 86 5.04 8.09 -12.25
N THR A 87 5.94 9.07 -12.33
CA THR A 87 5.96 10.05 -13.43
C THR A 87 6.13 9.37 -14.80
N GLN A 88 7.01 8.37 -14.87
CA GLN A 88 7.23 7.59 -16.08
C GLN A 88 5.97 6.80 -16.46
N ALA A 89 5.33 6.12 -15.51
CA ALA A 89 4.11 5.35 -15.74
C ALA A 89 2.96 6.24 -16.22
N GLU A 90 2.78 7.42 -15.62
CA GLU A 90 1.78 8.39 -16.05
C GLU A 90 2.03 8.92 -17.46
N THR A 91 3.30 9.17 -17.80
CA THR A 91 3.67 9.61 -19.15
C THR A 91 3.37 8.50 -20.17
N ARG A 92 3.77 7.26 -19.86
CA ARG A 92 3.50 6.12 -20.75
C ARG A 92 2.01 5.84 -20.91
N ALA A 93 1.23 5.99 -19.84
CA ALA A 93 -0.22 5.84 -19.90
C ALA A 93 -0.87 6.92 -20.77
N ARG A 94 -0.40 8.18 -20.67
CA ARG A 94 -0.86 9.27 -21.54
C ARG A 94 -0.59 8.97 -23.02
N ASP A 95 0.61 8.54 -23.35
CA ASP A 95 0.98 8.22 -24.73
C ASP A 95 0.09 7.09 -25.30
N LEU A 96 -0.13 6.03 -24.53
CA LEU A 96 -1.00 4.92 -24.93
C LEU A 96 -2.45 5.36 -25.14
N VAL A 97 -2.96 6.26 -24.29
CA VAL A 97 -4.32 6.78 -24.43
C VAL A 97 -4.45 7.64 -25.69
N GLU A 98 -3.46 8.46 -26.02
CA GLU A 98 -3.48 9.25 -27.25
C GLU A 98 -3.38 8.36 -28.49
N GLU A 99 -2.50 7.35 -28.51
CA GLU A 99 -2.42 6.37 -29.60
C GLU A 99 -3.75 5.62 -29.79
N ALA A 100 -4.38 5.18 -28.71
CA ALA A 100 -5.69 4.53 -28.75
C ALA A 100 -6.78 5.47 -29.28
N ARG A 101 -6.75 6.75 -28.88
CA ARG A 101 -7.69 7.77 -29.37
C ARG A 101 -7.52 8.03 -30.86
N GLU A 102 -6.29 8.11 -31.35
CA GLU A 102 -6.00 8.27 -32.77
C GLU A 102 -6.48 7.07 -33.57
N THR A 103 -6.19 5.86 -33.09
CA THR A 103 -6.67 4.62 -33.70
C THR A 103 -8.21 4.59 -33.77
N ALA A 104 -8.88 4.99 -32.68
CA ALA A 104 -10.34 5.06 -32.63
C ALA A 104 -10.91 6.11 -33.60
N ARG A 105 -10.26 7.28 -33.71
CA ARG A 105 -10.64 8.32 -34.68
C ARG A 105 -10.53 7.81 -36.11
N HIS A 106 -9.42 7.17 -36.45
CA HIS A 106 -9.21 6.64 -37.78
C HIS A 106 -10.24 5.54 -38.13
N ALA A 107 -10.52 4.64 -37.20
CA ALA A 107 -11.57 3.64 -37.37
C ALA A 107 -12.96 4.28 -37.58
N ALA A 108 -13.28 5.33 -36.83
CA ALA A 108 -14.55 6.05 -36.98
C ALA A 108 -14.68 6.76 -38.34
N GLU A 109 -13.58 7.32 -38.85
CA GLU A 109 -13.52 7.94 -40.17
C GLU A 109 -13.82 6.91 -41.27
N ILE A 110 -13.11 5.77 -41.26
CA ILE A 110 -13.34 4.67 -42.22
C ILE A 110 -14.78 4.19 -42.19
N LEU A 111 -15.34 3.97 -40.99
CA LEU A 111 -16.72 3.52 -40.83
C LEU A 111 -17.72 4.58 -41.33
N GLY A 112 -17.46 5.86 -41.06
CA GLY A 112 -18.26 6.98 -41.53
C GLY A 112 -18.28 7.10 -43.06
N GLU A 113 -17.11 6.97 -43.70
CA GLU A 113 -16.96 6.96 -45.15
C GLU A 113 -17.69 5.79 -45.79
N ALA A 114 -17.50 4.57 -45.26
CA ALA A 114 -18.17 3.38 -45.75
C ALA A 114 -19.71 3.50 -45.65
N HIS A 115 -20.21 4.02 -44.54
CA HIS A 115 -21.64 4.27 -44.37
C HIS A 115 -22.16 5.35 -45.34
N ALA A 116 -21.41 6.43 -45.53
CA ALA A 116 -21.75 7.50 -46.47
C ALA A 116 -21.73 7.00 -47.93
N ALA A 117 -20.83 6.09 -48.29
CA ALA A 117 -20.79 5.46 -49.60
C ALA A 117 -22.01 4.55 -49.82
N GLY A 118 -22.30 3.65 -48.87
CA GLY A 118 -23.44 2.74 -48.97
C GLY A 118 -24.79 3.45 -49.01
N THR A 119 -24.95 4.55 -48.25
CA THR A 119 -26.17 5.37 -48.32
C THR A 119 -26.34 6.08 -49.66
N ARG A 120 -25.24 6.55 -50.29
CA ARG A 120 -25.25 7.13 -51.64
C ARG A 120 -25.62 6.10 -52.70
N GLU A 121 -25.01 4.92 -52.67
CA GLU A 121 -25.33 3.83 -53.59
C GLU A 121 -26.79 3.42 -53.50
N ARG A 122 -27.31 3.22 -52.28
CA ARG A 122 -28.73 2.90 -52.07
C ARG A 122 -29.65 3.95 -52.67
N ARG A 123 -29.38 5.23 -52.44
CA ARG A 123 -30.16 6.34 -53.00
C ARG A 123 -30.14 6.33 -54.53
N GLN A 124 -28.97 6.12 -55.14
CA GLN A 124 -28.86 6.02 -56.60
C GLN A 124 -29.66 4.85 -57.17
N LEU A 125 -29.65 3.69 -56.49
CA LEU A 125 -30.46 2.54 -56.90
C LEU A 125 -31.96 2.84 -56.81
N GLU A 126 -32.41 3.46 -55.71
CA GLU A 126 -33.81 3.89 -55.54
C GLU A 126 -34.24 4.86 -56.66
N GLU A 127 -33.39 5.83 -57.01
CA GLU A 127 -33.65 6.77 -58.12
C GLU A 127 -33.69 6.06 -59.49
N ARG A 128 -32.75 5.15 -59.77
CA ARG A 128 -32.74 4.36 -61.01
C ARG A 128 -33.97 3.48 -61.14
N LEU A 129 -34.41 2.87 -60.04
CA LEU A 129 -35.65 2.07 -60.00
C LEU A 129 -36.86 2.94 -60.33
N ALA A 130 -36.98 4.13 -59.72
CA ALA A 130 -38.06 5.07 -60.01
C ALA A 130 -38.06 5.51 -61.49
N GLN A 131 -36.87 5.76 -62.06
CA GLN A 131 -36.73 6.09 -63.49
C GLN A 131 -37.21 4.95 -64.41
N LEU A 132 -36.81 3.70 -64.14
CA LEU A 132 -37.24 2.54 -64.91
C LEU A 132 -38.76 2.32 -64.81
N GLN A 133 -39.33 2.47 -63.61
CA GLN A 133 -40.78 2.40 -63.41
C GLN A 133 -41.51 3.46 -64.25
N SER A 134 -40.99 4.69 -64.32
CA SER A 134 -41.57 5.75 -65.17
C SER A 134 -41.50 5.44 -66.67
N LEU A 135 -40.44 4.75 -67.13
CA LEU A 135 -40.28 4.36 -68.53
C LEU A 135 -41.26 3.25 -68.90
N ILE A 136 -41.42 2.26 -68.03
CA ILE A 136 -42.40 1.18 -68.21
C ILE A 136 -43.82 1.76 -68.25
N GLY A 137 -44.17 2.67 -67.34
CA GLY A 137 -45.48 3.33 -67.36
C GLY A 137 -45.77 4.03 -68.69
N ARG A 138 -44.79 4.76 -69.23
CA ARG A 138 -44.91 5.45 -70.53
C ARG A 138 -45.03 4.50 -71.72
N LEU A 139 -44.40 3.32 -71.66
CA LEU A 139 -44.52 2.29 -72.70
C LEU A 139 -45.82 1.48 -72.58
N SER A 140 -46.46 1.47 -71.41
CA SER A 140 -47.71 0.75 -71.17
C SER A 140 -48.96 1.57 -71.49
N ASP A 141 -48.85 2.91 -71.52
CA ASP A 141 -49.95 3.86 -71.82
C ASP A 141 -49.98 4.33 -73.30
N GLY A 142 -49.06 3.85 -74.15
CA GLY A 142 -49.01 4.14 -75.59
C GLY A 142 -49.32 2.91 -76.43
#